data_AF-A0A849VDB5-F1
#
_entry.id   AF-A0A849VDB5-F1
#
_cell.length_a   1.000
_cell.length_b   1.000
_cell.length_c   1.000
_cell.angle_alpha   90.00
_cell.angle_beta   90.00
_cell.angle_gamma   90.00
#
_symmetry.space_group_name_H-M   'P 1'
#
loop_
_entity.id
_entity.type
_entity.pdbx_description
1 polymer ?
#
loop_
_entity_poly.entity_id
_entity_poly.type
_entity_poly.pdbx_seq_one_letter_code
_entity_poly.pdbx_strand_id
1 'polypeptide(L)'
;METIGKTRIYALRAMYLFIVVGLGLSNTPEALSSAGVSADSDTVINAILIGFMVLSFIGVFFPLKMLPVLMLELLWKVVWLAMFALPMHLSSGLDEYSMGVAFACLIGVVLTPIVLPWRYIYKDYFQ
;
A
#
# COMPACT_ATOMS: atom_id res chain seq x y z
N MET A 1 -2.73 -18.45 22.70
CA MET A 1 -2.00 -17.67 21.68
C MET A 1 -1.86 -18.56 20.46
N GLU A 2 -2.70 -18.38 19.43
CA GLU A 2 -2.52 -19.12 18.17
C GLU A 2 -1.11 -18.85 17.66
N THR A 3 -0.30 -19.90 17.54
CA THR A 3 1.07 -19.82 17.02
C THR A 3 0.99 -19.46 15.53
N ILE A 4 0.99 -18.17 15.23
CA ILE A 4 1.14 -17.69 13.86
C ILE A 4 2.42 -18.32 13.32
N GLY A 5 2.27 -19.19 12.31
CA GLY A 5 3.39 -19.91 11.74
C GLY A 5 4.47 -18.94 11.27
N LYS A 6 5.74 -19.28 11.51
CA LYS A 6 6.90 -18.44 11.13
C LYS A 6 6.81 -17.96 9.68
N THR A 7 6.31 -18.79 8.78
CA THR A 7 6.05 -18.48 7.36
C THR A 7 5.19 -17.23 7.16
N ARG A 8 4.11 -17.05 7.94
CA ARG A 8 3.25 -15.85 7.81
C ARG A 8 3.95 -14.59 8.28
N ILE A 9 4.76 -14.67 9.33
CA ILE A 9 5.54 -13.52 9.80
C ILE A 9 6.55 -13.09 8.74
N TYR A 10 7.27 -14.04 8.12
CA TYR A 10 8.18 -13.72 7.03
C TYR A 10 7.45 -13.17 5.80
N ALA A 11 6.27 -13.71 5.46
CA ALA A 11 5.44 -13.17 4.38
C ALA A 11 5.01 -11.72 4.66
N LEU A 12 4.57 -11.41 5.89
CA LEU A 12 4.23 -10.03 6.30
C LEU A 12 5.44 -9.10 6.16
N ARG A 13 6.61 -9.51 6.66
CA ARG A 13 7.85 -8.73 6.52
C ARG A 13 8.22 -8.49 5.05
N ALA A 14 8.08 -9.52 4.22
CA ALA A 14 8.32 -9.40 2.80
C ALA A 14 7.36 -8.40 2.14
N MET A 15 6.08 -8.40 2.53
CA MET A 15 5.10 -7.44 2.03
C MET A 15 5.42 -6.01 2.45
N TYR A 16 5.80 -5.78 3.71
CA TYR A 16 6.25 -4.45 4.16
C TYR A 16 7.49 -3.98 3.40
N LEU A 17 8.48 -4.86 3.20
CA LEU A 17 9.67 -4.54 2.41
C LEU A 17 9.31 -4.24 0.95
N PHE A 18 8.40 -5.00 0.36
CA PHE A 18 7.91 -4.78 -0.99
C PHE A 18 7.29 -3.38 -1.14
N ILE A 19 6.47 -2.96 -0.17
CA ILE A 19 5.90 -1.60 -0.15
C ILE A 19 7.00 -0.54 -0.02
N VAL A 20 7.94 -0.74 0.90
CA VAL A 20 9.06 0.20 1.12
C VAL A 20 9.88 0.38 -0.15
N VAL A 21 10.24 -0.70 -0.81
CA VAL A 21 11.03 -0.67 -2.05
C VAL A 21 10.21 -0.08 -3.19
N GLY A 22 8.94 -0.48 -3.34
CA GLY A 22 8.04 0.04 -4.37
C GLY A 22 7.92 1.56 -4.30
N LEU A 23 7.49 2.08 -3.15
CA LEU A 23 7.32 3.53 -2.92
C LEU A 23 8.65 4.27 -2.90
N GLY A 24 9.71 3.63 -2.39
CA GLY A 24 11.06 4.16 -2.37
C GLY A 24 11.55 4.48 -3.78
N LEU A 25 11.31 3.58 -4.73
CA LEU A 25 11.76 3.75 -6.11
C LEU A 25 10.85 4.65 -6.94
N SER A 26 9.53 4.62 -6.72
CA SER A 26 8.58 5.39 -7.53
C SER A 26 8.35 6.82 -7.02
N ASN A 27 8.11 7.01 -5.72
CA ASN A 27 7.56 8.26 -5.19
C ASN A 27 8.60 9.16 -4.52
N THR A 28 9.67 8.60 -3.95
CA THR A 28 10.68 9.43 -3.27
C THR A 28 11.48 10.34 -4.21
N PRO A 29 11.86 9.92 -5.44
CA PRO A 29 12.57 10.81 -6.36
C PRO A 29 11.70 11.99 -6.80
N GLU A 30 10.42 11.72 -7.09
CA GLU A 30 9.45 12.73 -7.49
C GLU A 30 9.19 13.74 -6.37
N ALA A 31 8.95 13.25 -5.15
CA ALA A 31 8.77 14.09 -3.97
C ALA A 31 9.98 14.98 -3.67
N LEU A 32 11.20 14.47 -3.87
CA LEU A 32 12.43 15.24 -3.68
C LEU A 32 12.62 16.28 -4.79
N SER A 33 12.23 15.95 -6.03
CA SER A 33 12.33 16.87 -7.16
C SER A 33 11.37 18.06 -7.06
N SER A 34 10.20 17.86 -6.46
CA SER A 34 9.19 18.91 -6.24
C SER A 34 9.37 19.66 -4.91
N ALA A 35 10.36 19.27 -4.10
CA ALA A 35 10.57 19.85 -2.78
C ALA A 35 10.93 21.35 -2.87
N GLY A 36 10.06 22.20 -2.29
CA GLY A 36 10.28 23.64 -2.21
C GLY A 36 9.95 24.43 -3.48
N VAL A 37 9.33 23.80 -4.48
CA VAL A 37 8.98 24.44 -5.76
C VAL A 37 7.51 24.91 -5.78
N SER A 38 6.58 24.03 -5.41
CA SER A 38 5.13 24.30 -5.35
C SER A 38 4.49 23.61 -4.15
N ALA A 39 3.28 24.03 -3.81
CA ALA A 39 2.40 23.31 -2.87
C ALA A 39 1.06 23.06 -3.57
N ASP A 40 0.86 21.81 -4.00
CA ASP A 40 -0.32 21.33 -4.73
C ASP A 40 -0.77 19.97 -4.17
N SER A 41 -1.84 19.40 -4.73
CA SER A 41 -2.36 18.11 -4.29
C SER A 41 -1.34 16.97 -4.42
N ASP A 42 -0.45 17.03 -5.42
CA ASP A 42 0.57 15.98 -5.64
C ASP A 42 1.63 16.01 -4.55
N THR A 43 2.03 17.21 -4.09
CA THR A 43 2.94 17.33 -2.94
C THR A 43 2.35 16.74 -1.65
N VAL A 44 1.03 16.89 -1.44
CA VAL A 44 0.34 16.30 -0.28
C VAL A 44 0.28 14.77 -0.40
N ILE A 45 -0.07 14.25 -1.58
CA ILE A 45 -0.11 12.82 -1.85
C ILE A 45 1.27 12.20 -1.63
N ASN A 46 2.32 12.82 -2.16
CA ASN A 46 3.70 12.36 -1.99
C ASN A 46 4.15 12.36 -0.53
N ALA A 47 3.79 13.39 0.25
CA ALA A 47 4.08 13.43 1.68
C ALA A 47 3.39 12.28 2.44
N ILE A 48 2.12 12.00 2.12
CA ILE A 48 1.37 10.88 2.70
C ILE A 48 2.01 9.54 2.31
N LEU A 49 2.41 9.37 1.04
CA LEU A 49 3.05 8.14 0.55
C LEU A 49 4.43 7.90 1.16
N ILE A 50 5.22 8.96 1.39
CA ILE A 50 6.48 8.86 2.14
C ILE A 50 6.21 8.47 3.60
N GLY A 51 5.23 9.10 4.26
CA GLY A 51 4.84 8.72 5.62
C GLY A 51 4.41 7.26 5.70
N PHE A 52 3.62 6.81 4.71
CA PHE A 52 3.18 5.43 4.57
C PHE A 52 4.35 4.46 4.32
N MET A 53 5.35 4.85 3.53
CA MET A 53 6.60 4.11 3.34
C MET A 53 7.37 3.96 4.66
N VAL A 54 7.50 5.02 5.45
CA VAL A 54 8.18 4.99 6.75
C VAL A 54 7.44 4.07 7.74
N LEU A 55 6.12 4.17 7.81
CA LEU A 55 5.31 3.26 8.64
C LEU A 55 5.45 1.80 8.20
N SER A 56 5.51 1.56 6.89
CA SER A 56 5.75 0.23 6.34
C SER A 56 7.13 -0.31 6.72
N PHE A 57 8.16 0.55 6.74
CA PHE A 57 9.49 0.17 7.22
C PHE A 57 9.47 -0.24 8.69
N ILE A 58 8.74 0.47 9.55
CA ILE A 58 8.55 0.07 10.96
C ILE A 58 7.79 -1.27 11.04
N GLY A 59 6.85 -1.51 10.12
CA GLY A 59 6.13 -2.78 9.98
C GLY A 59 7.03 -4.00 9.71
N VAL A 60 8.20 -3.82 9.10
CA VAL A 60 9.17 -4.91 8.94
C VAL A 60 9.65 -5.44 10.30
N PHE A 61 9.87 -4.54 11.26
CA PHE A 61 10.32 -4.91 12.61
C PHE A 61 9.14 -5.42 13.47
N PHE A 62 7.97 -4.80 13.33
CA PHE A 62 6.78 -5.10 14.14
C PHE A 62 5.56 -5.52 13.28
N PRO A 63 5.64 -6.63 12.54
CA PRO A 63 4.68 -6.95 11.46
C PRO A 63 3.24 -7.15 11.92
N LEU A 64 3.04 -7.71 13.12
CA LEU A 64 1.70 -7.95 13.67
C LEU A 64 1.08 -6.69 14.27
N LYS A 65 1.89 -5.81 14.86
CA LYS A 65 1.38 -4.55 15.46
C LYS A 65 1.04 -3.52 14.39
N MET A 66 1.70 -3.59 13.24
CA MET A 66 1.50 -2.66 12.12
C MET A 66 0.50 -3.16 11.08
N LEU A 67 -0.28 -4.22 11.36
CA LEU A 67 -1.34 -4.70 10.46
C LEU A 67 -2.28 -3.59 9.93
N PRO A 68 -2.62 -2.53 10.70
CA PRO A 68 -3.44 -1.44 10.18
C PRO A 68 -2.82 -0.73 8.96
N VAL A 69 -1.49 -0.73 8.83
CA VAL A 69 -0.78 -0.17 7.68
C VAL A 69 -1.05 -1.00 6.42
N LEU A 70 -1.03 -2.33 6.49
CA LEU A 70 -1.39 -3.20 5.38
C LEU A 70 -2.90 -3.17 5.07
N MET A 71 -3.75 -2.95 6.08
CA MET A 71 -5.18 -2.74 5.85
C MET A 71 -5.43 -1.43 5.11
N LEU A 72 -4.72 -0.36 5.50
CA LEU A 72 -4.74 0.90 4.76
C LEU A 72 -4.26 0.69 3.32
N GLU A 73 -3.16 -0.05 3.13
CA GLU A 73 -2.61 -0.40 1.81
C GLU A 73 -3.67 -1.00 0.88
N LEU A 74 -4.40 -1.99 1.39
CA LEU A 74 -5.42 -2.68 0.63
C LEU A 74 -6.61 -1.74 0.37
N LEU A 75 -7.05 -1.01 1.40
CA LEU A 75 -8.22 -0.16 1.33
C LEU A 75 -8.05 0.96 0.31
N TRP A 76 -6.93 1.69 0.34
CA TRP A 76 -6.74 2.82 -0.57
C TRP A 76 -6.65 2.35 -2.03
N LYS A 77 -6.02 1.20 -2.30
CA LYS A 77 -5.95 0.62 -3.65
C LYS A 77 -7.31 0.14 -4.15
N VAL A 78 -8.09 -0.53 -3.29
CA VAL A 78 -9.44 -0.97 -3.63
C VAL A 78 -10.33 0.23 -3.93
N VAL A 79 -10.29 1.27 -3.07
CA VAL A 79 -11.03 2.52 -3.29
C VAL A 79 -10.60 3.15 -4.59
N TRP A 80 -9.29 3.23 -4.87
CA TRP A 80 -8.79 3.86 -6.08
C TRP A 80 -9.24 3.13 -7.35
N LEU A 81 -9.13 1.80 -7.36
CA LEU A 81 -9.58 0.96 -8.48
C LEU A 81 -11.09 1.05 -8.70
N ALA A 82 -11.89 1.04 -7.63
CA ALA A 82 -13.34 1.07 -7.72
C ALA A 82 -13.89 2.44 -8.12
N MET A 83 -13.33 3.53 -7.56
CA MET A 83 -13.85 4.88 -7.73
C MET A 83 -13.25 5.63 -8.92
N PHE A 84 -12.02 5.31 -9.33
CA PHE A 84 -11.33 6.04 -10.41
C PHE A 84 -11.03 5.12 -11.58
N ALA A 85 -10.25 4.05 -11.37
CA ALA A 85 -9.79 3.21 -12.48
C ALA A 85 -10.95 2.55 -13.25
N LEU A 86 -11.94 2.02 -12.53
CA LEU A 86 -13.08 1.34 -13.14
C LEU A 86 -13.96 2.32 -13.94
N PRO A 87 -14.41 3.48 -13.40
CA PRO A 87 -15.13 4.48 -14.20
C PRO A 87 -14.32 5.00 -15.40
N MET A 88 -13.02 5.26 -15.24
CA MET A 88 -12.14 5.70 -16.33
C MET A 88 -12.06 4.64 -17.44
N HIS A 89 -11.89 3.37 -17.07
CA HIS A 89 -11.84 2.26 -18.03
C HIS A 89 -13.16 2.11 -18.81
N LEU A 90 -14.30 2.33 -18.16
CA LEU A 90 -15.63 2.23 -18.77
C LEU A 90 -16.00 3.44 -19.64
N SER A 91 -15.28 4.55 -19.56
CA SER A 91 -15.60 5.80 -20.25
C SER A 91 -14.56 6.16 -21.31
N SER A 92 -13.46 6.77 -20.88
CA SER A 92 -12.40 7.31 -21.75
C SER A 92 -11.28 6.30 -22.05
N GLY A 93 -11.25 5.18 -21.32
CA GLY A 93 -10.09 4.31 -21.26
C GLY A 93 -9.03 4.84 -20.28
N LEU A 94 -8.05 3.98 -19.98
CA LEU A 94 -6.92 4.32 -19.11
C LEU A 94 -5.77 4.83 -19.99
N ASP A 95 -5.21 5.98 -19.64
CA ASP A 95 -3.95 6.44 -20.23
C ASP A 95 -2.76 5.62 -19.70
N GLU A 96 -1.56 5.86 -20.25
CA GLU A 96 -0.36 5.09 -19.89
C GLU A 96 -0.03 5.15 -18.39
N TYR A 97 -0.17 6.34 -17.81
CA TYR A 97 0.02 6.55 -16.38
C TYR A 97 -1.00 5.77 -15.54
N SER A 98 -2.28 5.93 -15.83
CA SER A 98 -3.38 5.29 -15.09
C SER A 98 -3.34 3.78 -15.24
N MET A 99 -2.89 3.25 -16.40
CA MET A 99 -2.64 1.82 -16.58
C MET A 99 -1.52 1.32 -15.66
N GLY A 100 -0.41 2.05 -15.57
CA GLY A 100 0.69 1.72 -14.65
C GLY A 100 0.24 1.70 -13.20
N VAL A 101 -0.51 2.72 -12.77
CA VAL A 101 -1.07 2.80 -11.41
C VAL A 101 -2.08 1.69 -11.16
N ALA A 102 -2.98 1.41 -12.11
CA ALA A 102 -3.97 0.33 -11.99
C ALA A 102 -3.29 -1.03 -11.87
N PHE A 103 -2.25 -1.30 -12.67
CA PHE A 103 -1.48 -2.54 -12.58
C PHE A 103 -0.79 -2.70 -11.22
N ALA A 104 -0.13 -1.66 -10.73
CA ALA A 104 0.49 -1.67 -9.40
C ALA A 104 -0.55 -1.86 -8.28
N CYS A 105 -1.73 -1.23 -8.41
CA CYS A 105 -2.83 -1.40 -7.47
C CYS A 105 -3.37 -2.84 -7.49
N LEU A 106 -3.58 -3.43 -8.67
CA LEU A 106 -4.06 -4.81 -8.80
C LEU A 106 -3.11 -5.82 -8.16
N ILE A 107 -1.79 -5.65 -8.35
CA ILE A 107 -0.79 -6.48 -7.67
C ILE A 107 -0.94 -6.39 -6.15
N GLY A 108 -1.04 -5.18 -5.59
CA GLY A 108 -1.24 -4.99 -4.15
C GLY A 108 -2.54 -5.61 -3.65
N VAL A 109 -3.65 -5.40 -4.36
CA VAL A 109 -4.97 -5.95 -4.00
C VAL A 109 -5.00 -7.47 -4.03
N VAL A 110 -4.18 -8.12 -4.86
CA VAL A 110 -4.08 -9.59 -4.88
C VAL A 110 -3.12 -10.08 -3.79
N LEU A 111 -1.92 -9.48 -3.67
CA LEU A 111 -0.89 -9.95 -2.76
C LEU A 111 -1.22 -9.70 -1.28
N THR A 112 -1.74 -8.52 -0.95
CA THR A 112 -1.97 -8.13 0.44
C THR A 112 -2.96 -9.06 1.16
N PRO A 113 -4.13 -9.41 0.58
CA PRO A 113 -5.02 -10.43 1.14
C PRO A 113 -4.40 -11.79 1.38
N ILE A 114 -3.48 -12.22 0.52
CA ILE A 114 -2.84 -13.54 0.66
C ILE A 114 -1.92 -13.56 1.90
N VAL A 115 -1.25 -12.44 2.15
CA VAL A 115 -0.29 -12.30 3.24
C VAL A 115 -0.99 -11.99 4.58
N LEU A 116 -2.11 -11.26 4.56
CA LEU A 116 -2.82 -10.85 5.77
C LEU A 116 -3.33 -12.05 6.60
N PRO A 117 -3.07 -12.07 7.93
CA PRO A 117 -3.61 -13.08 8.81
C PRO A 117 -5.07 -12.80 9.16
N TRP A 118 -5.99 -13.04 8.22
CA TRP A 118 -7.43 -12.78 8.38
C TRP A 118 -8.04 -13.27 9.69
N ARG A 119 -7.67 -14.49 10.13
CA ARG A 119 -8.13 -15.05 11.42
C ARG A 119 -7.67 -14.23 12.62
N TYR A 120 -6.43 -13.75 12.59
CA TYR A 120 -5.89 -12.88 13.63
C TYR A 120 -6.58 -11.53 13.61
N ILE A 121 -6.76 -10.93 12.42
CA ILE A 121 -7.41 -9.63 12.27
C ILE A 121 -8.85 -9.68 12.81
N TYR A 122 -9.61 -10.71 12.46
CA TYR A 122 -10.97 -10.87 12.96
C TYR A 122 -11.02 -10.99 14.49
N LYS A 123 -10.12 -11.78 15.09
CA LYS A 123 -10.09 -12.00 16.54
C LYS A 123 -9.56 -10.84 17.36
N ASP A 124 -8.69 -10.00 16.80
CA ASP A 124 -7.98 -8.95 17.55
C ASP A 124 -8.64 -7.57 17.37
N TYR A 125 -9.30 -7.34 16.22
CA TYR A 125 -9.92 -6.04 15.89
C TYR A 125 -11.45 -6.05 15.96
N PHE A 126 -12.11 -7.19 15.79
CA PHE A 126 -13.57 -7.27 15.69
C PHE A 126 -14.23 -8.13 16.78
N GLN A 127 -13.45 -8.84 17.59
CA GLN A 127 -13.91 -9.68 18.70
C GLN A 127 -13.20 -9.28 19.99
#